data_AF-A0A5B6ZM72-F1
#
_entry.id   AF-A0A5B6ZM72-F1
#
_cell.length_a   1.000
_cell.length_b   1.000
_cell.length_c   1.000
_cell.angle_alpha   90.00
_cell.angle_beta   90.00
_cell.angle_gamma   90.00
#
_symmetry.space_group_name_H-M   'P 1'
#
loop_
_entity.id
_entity.type
_entity.pdbx_description
1 polymer ?
#
loop_
_entity_poly.entity_id
_entity_poly.type
_entity_poly.pdbx_seq_one_letter_code
_entity_poly.pdbx_strand_id
1 'polypeptide(L)'
;MKMAPSLVRLYEQMPEPKYVIAMGACTITGGMFSTDSYSTVRGVDKLIPVDVYLPGCPPKPEAVIDAITKLRKKISREIYEDRIRSHQENRCFTTNHKFHVGRSIHTGNYDQGLLYQPSSTSEIPPETFFKYKSSVSSHELVN
;
A
#
# COMPACT_ATOMS: atom_id res chain seq x y z
N MET A 1 -4.52 -4.51 -1.88
CA MET A 1 -4.67 -3.24 -2.61
C MET A 1 -4.76 -2.04 -1.65
N LYS A 2 -3.92 -1.97 -0.61
CA LYS A 2 -4.07 -0.94 0.43
C LYS A 2 -3.67 0.47 -0.03
N MET A 3 -2.69 0.56 -0.93
CA MET A 3 -2.13 1.85 -1.40
C MET A 3 -2.89 2.47 -2.59
N ALA A 4 -3.71 1.70 -3.31
CA ALA A 4 -4.41 2.18 -4.50
C ALA A 4 -5.23 3.48 -4.26
N PRO A 5 -6.10 3.57 -3.24
CA PRO A 5 -6.87 4.80 -3.00
C PRO A 5 -6.00 5.98 -2.56
N SER A 6 -4.94 5.72 -1.79
CA SER A 6 -4.00 6.75 -1.36
C SER A 6 -3.23 7.36 -2.53
N LEU A 7 -2.86 6.55 -3.53
CA LEU A 7 -2.20 7.03 -4.74
C LEU A 7 -3.10 7.95 -5.56
N VAL A 8 -4.36 7.58 -5.76
CA VAL A 8 -5.35 8.41 -6.48
C VAL A 8 -5.53 9.75 -5.74
N ARG A 9 -5.65 9.72 -4.42
CA ARG A 9 -5.75 10.94 -3.60
C ARG A 9 -4.54 11.86 -3.77
N LEU A 10 -3.33 11.30 -3.81
CA LEU A 10 -2.12 12.10 -4.05
C LEU A 10 -2.15 12.76 -5.43
N TYR A 11 -2.58 12.03 -6.46
CA TYR A 11 -2.71 12.57 -7.81
C TYR A 11 -3.76 13.70 -7.89
N GLU A 12 -4.89 13.56 -7.21
CA GLU A 12 -5.94 14.59 -7.14
C GLU A 12 -5.48 15.86 -6.41
N GLN A 13 -4.61 15.72 -5.41
CA GLN A 13 -4.07 16.85 -4.63
C GLN A 13 -2.99 17.66 -5.36
N MET A 14 -2.49 17.19 -6.51
CA MET A 14 -1.49 17.92 -7.31
C MET A 14 -2.14 18.96 -8.24
N PRO A 15 -1.57 20.17 -8.34
CA PRO A 15 -2.06 21.21 -9.25
C PRO A 15 -1.84 20.82 -10.73
N GLU A 16 -2.67 21.35 -11.63
CA GLU A 16 -2.42 21.28 -13.07
C GLU A 16 -1.34 22.30 -13.48
N PRO A 17 -0.40 21.97 -14.40
CA PRO A 17 -0.24 20.72 -15.14
C PRO A 17 0.56 19.65 -14.36
N LYS A 18 0.09 18.39 -14.41
CA LYS A 18 0.73 17.23 -13.79
C LYS A 18 0.98 16.13 -14.81
N TYR A 19 2.09 15.43 -14.66
CA TYR A 19 2.47 14.33 -15.53
C TYR A 19 2.93 13.11 -14.72
N VAL A 20 2.58 11.92 -15.18
CA VAL A 20 2.84 10.65 -14.49
C VAL A 20 3.75 9.77 -15.33
N ILE A 21 4.86 9.32 -14.75
CA ILE A 21 5.75 8.34 -15.35
C ILE A 21 5.55 7.00 -14.65
N ALA A 22 5.19 5.95 -15.38
CA ALA A 22 5.14 4.58 -14.85
C ALA A 22 6.53 3.93 -14.96
N MET A 23 7.19 3.74 -13.82
CA MET A 23 8.54 3.20 -13.73
C MET A 23 8.56 1.74 -13.27
N GLY A 24 9.06 0.89 -14.15
CA GLY A 24 9.32 -0.52 -13.90
C GLY A 24 8.15 -1.44 -14.26
N ALA A 25 8.43 -2.73 -14.44
CA ALA A 25 7.45 -3.71 -14.94
C ALA A 25 6.22 -3.83 -14.03
N CYS A 26 6.40 -3.67 -12.71
CA CYS A 26 5.31 -3.74 -11.73
C CYS A 26 4.27 -2.63 -11.89
N THR A 27 4.67 -1.40 -12.22
CA THR A 27 3.73 -0.29 -12.39
C THR A 27 3.03 -0.31 -13.75
N ILE A 28 3.61 -0.98 -14.75
CA ILE A 28 3.05 -1.03 -16.13
C ILE A 28 2.02 -2.17 -16.23
N THR A 29 2.41 -3.41 -15.91
CA THR A 29 1.55 -4.60 -16.09
C THR A 29 1.32 -5.39 -14.81
N GLY A 30 1.94 -4.99 -13.70
CA GLY A 30 2.04 -5.81 -12.49
C GLY A 30 3.29 -6.69 -12.44
N GLY A 31 4.10 -6.71 -13.50
CA GLY A 31 5.43 -7.35 -13.53
C GLY A 31 5.39 -8.82 -13.13
N MET A 32 6.34 -9.23 -12.28
CA MET A 32 6.42 -10.61 -11.74
C MET A 32 5.16 -11.02 -10.97
N PHE A 33 4.43 -10.06 -10.41
CA PHE A 33 3.24 -10.36 -9.65
C PHE A 33 2.05 -10.67 -10.57
N SER A 34 2.10 -10.34 -11.87
CA SER A 34 0.96 -10.28 -12.82
C SER A 34 0.04 -11.52 -12.87
N THR A 35 0.56 -12.72 -12.59
CA THR A 35 -0.19 -13.98 -12.63
C THR A 35 -0.87 -14.31 -11.30
N ASP A 36 -0.11 -14.38 -10.20
CA ASP A 36 -0.55 -15.15 -9.02
C ASP A 36 -0.97 -14.32 -7.80
N SER A 37 -0.85 -13.00 -7.86
CA SER A 37 -1.15 -12.13 -6.70
C SER A 37 -2.58 -11.55 -6.68
N TYR A 38 -3.32 -11.88 -5.62
CA TYR A 38 -4.70 -11.40 -5.38
C TYR A 38 -4.80 -9.92 -4.96
N SER A 39 -3.73 -9.36 -4.40
CA SER A 39 -3.78 -8.08 -3.67
C SER A 39 -3.16 -6.89 -4.42
N THR A 40 -2.63 -7.11 -5.62
CA THR A 40 -1.88 -6.12 -6.41
C THR A 40 -2.70 -5.61 -7.57
N VAL A 41 -2.60 -4.31 -7.87
CA VAL A 41 -3.21 -3.74 -9.07
C VAL A 41 -2.31 -4.04 -10.28
N ARG A 42 -2.92 -4.54 -11.36
CA ARG A 42 -2.24 -4.85 -12.63
C ARG A 42 -2.09 -3.59 -13.48
N GLY A 43 -1.04 -2.83 -13.23
CA GLY A 43 -0.78 -1.56 -13.91
C GLY A 43 -1.42 -0.38 -13.21
N VAL A 44 -0.68 0.73 -13.14
CA VAL A 44 -1.11 1.98 -12.50
C VAL A 44 -2.10 2.76 -13.37
N ASP A 45 -2.11 2.49 -14.68
CA ASP A 45 -2.97 3.09 -15.70
C ASP A 45 -4.47 2.90 -15.43
N LYS A 46 -4.81 1.88 -14.63
CA LYS A 46 -6.19 1.62 -14.21
C LYS A 46 -6.69 2.62 -13.16
N LEU A 47 -5.77 3.32 -12.50
CA LEU A 47 -6.06 4.26 -11.42
C LEU A 47 -5.86 5.71 -11.86
N ILE A 48 -4.75 6.00 -12.53
CA ILE A 48 -4.36 7.34 -12.95
C ILE A 48 -3.83 7.31 -14.38
N PRO A 49 -4.01 8.38 -15.18
CA PRO A 49 -3.49 8.44 -16.54
C PRO A 49 -1.96 8.51 -16.53
N VAL A 50 -1.31 7.69 -17.35
CA VAL A 50 0.15 7.65 -17.47
C VAL A 50 0.61 8.31 -18.76
N ASP A 51 1.65 9.14 -18.65
CA ASP A 51 2.20 9.89 -19.77
C ASP A 51 3.33 9.17 -20.49
N VAL A 52 4.21 8.52 -19.73
CA VAL A 52 5.40 7.84 -20.23
C VAL A 52 5.61 6.55 -19.45
N TYR A 53 5.90 5.48 -20.19
CA TYR A 53 6.24 4.16 -19.65
C TYR A 53 7.73 3.92 -19.69
N LEU A 54 8.30 3.48 -18.56
CA LEU A 54 9.70 3.10 -18.43
C LEU A 54 9.81 1.63 -18.02
N PRO A 55 10.07 0.70 -18.97
CA PRO A 55 10.22 -0.70 -18.66
C PRO A 55 11.54 -0.98 -17.91
N GLY A 56 11.53 -1.97 -17.02
CA GLY A 56 12.71 -2.43 -16.27
C GLY A 56 12.36 -3.11 -14.95
N CYS A 57 13.27 -3.90 -14.38
CA CYS A 57 13.08 -4.56 -13.08
C CYS A 57 14.41 -4.77 -12.32
N PRO A 58 14.99 -3.72 -11.70
CA PRO A 58 14.66 -2.29 -11.84
C PRO A 58 15.25 -1.70 -13.14
N PRO A 59 14.71 -0.58 -13.67
CA PRO A 59 15.28 0.08 -14.83
C PRO A 59 16.67 0.68 -14.51
N LYS A 60 17.55 0.72 -15.51
CA LYS A 60 18.88 1.33 -15.36
C LYS A 60 18.76 2.86 -15.19
N PRO A 61 19.70 3.52 -14.48
CA PRO A 61 19.67 4.97 -14.29
C PRO A 61 19.63 5.76 -15.60
N GLU A 62 20.31 5.30 -16.65
CA GLU A 62 20.33 5.96 -17.96
C GLU A 62 18.94 5.93 -18.60
N ALA A 63 18.19 4.85 -18.39
CA ALA A 63 16.83 4.72 -18.90
C ALA A 63 15.85 5.68 -18.19
N VAL A 64 16.10 6.02 -16.92
CA VAL A 64 15.34 7.05 -16.20
C VAL A 64 15.58 8.42 -16.82
N ILE A 65 16.83 8.75 -17.15
CA ILE A 65 17.18 10.02 -17.81
C ILE A 65 16.53 10.11 -19.21
N ASP A 66 16.52 9.01 -19.96
CA ASP A 66 15.81 8.93 -21.24
C ASP A 66 14.30 9.13 -21.08
N ALA A 67 13.67 8.53 -20.07
CA ALA A 67 12.24 8.72 -19.79
C ALA A 67 11.91 10.19 -19.48
N ILE A 68 12.73 10.87 -18.68
CA ILE A 68 12.58 12.31 -18.40
C ILE A 68 12.75 13.12 -19.68
N THR A 69 13.71 12.77 -20.53
CA THR A 69 13.93 13.44 -21.82
C THR A 69 12.74 13.25 -22.76
N LYS A 70 12.15 12.06 -22.80
CA LYS A 70 10.91 11.78 -23.54
C LYS A 70 9.73 12.58 -23.00
N LEU A 71 9.60 12.70 -21.68
CA LEU A 71 8.56 13.53 -21.08
C LEU A 71 8.73 15.01 -21.47
N ARG A 72 9.95 15.55 -21.41
CA ARG A 72 10.23 16.93 -21.85
C ARG A 72 9.83 17.16 -23.32
N LYS A 73 10.11 16.19 -24.20
CA LYS A 73 9.69 16.24 -25.60
C LYS A 73 8.17 16.20 -25.75
N LYS A 74 7.46 15.42 -24.94
CA LYS A 74 5.98 15.38 -24.92
C LYS A 74 5.41 16.74 -24.53
N ILE A 75 5.90 17.32 -23.44
CA ILE A 75 5.49 18.65 -22.94
C ILE A 75 5.74 19.72 -24.00
N SER A 76 6.89 19.68 -24.70
CA SER A 76 7.20 20.67 -25.74
C SER A 76 6.29 20.63 -26.97
N ARG A 77 5.56 19.52 -27.18
CA ARG A 77 4.64 19.34 -28.30
C ARG A 77 3.19 19.65 -27.93
N GLU A 78 2.89 19.78 -26.65
CA GLU A 78 1.54 19.97 -26.15
C GLU A 78 1.09 21.43 -26.34
N ILE A 79 -0.07 21.64 -26.98
CA ILE A 79 -0.63 22.96 -27.26
C ILE A 79 -1.54 23.37 -26.10
N TYR A 80 -1.58 24.66 -25.78
CA TYR A 80 -2.36 25.20 -24.64
C TYR A 80 -3.85 24.82 -24.67
N GLU A 81 -4.46 24.70 -25.85
CA GLU A 81 -5.89 24.38 -26.02
C GLU A 81 -6.26 22.95 -25.61
N ASP A 82 -5.34 21.98 -25.76
CA ASP A 82 -5.58 20.60 -25.29
C ASP A 82 -5.72 20.52 -23.76
N ARG A 83 -5.17 21.52 -23.06
CA ARG A 83 -5.19 21.64 -21.60
C ARG A 83 -6.56 22.01 -21.03
N ILE A 84 -7.40 22.68 -21.82
CA ILE A 84 -8.76 23.08 -21.40
C ILE A 84 -9.70 21.87 -21.41
N ARG A 85 -9.43 20.85 -22.25
CA ARG A 85 -10.26 19.64 -22.36
C ARG A 85 -9.99 18.59 -21.28
N SER A 86 -8.92 18.71 -20.49
CA SER A 86 -8.59 17.74 -19.44
C SER A 86 -9.39 17.94 -18.15
N HIS A 87 -10.17 19.01 -18.02
CA HIS A 87 -11.04 19.22 -16.86
C HIS A 87 -12.02 18.04 -16.77
N GLN A 88 -11.90 17.26 -15.69
CA GLN A 88 -12.84 16.19 -15.38
C GLN A 88 -14.27 16.75 -15.38
N GLU A 89 -15.10 16.26 -16.29
CA GLU A 89 -16.52 16.58 -16.27
C GLU A 89 -17.15 15.96 -15.01
N ASN A 90 -17.71 16.81 -14.17
CA ASN A 90 -18.35 16.40 -12.92
C ASN A 90 -19.71 15.74 -13.19
N ARG A 91 -19.68 14.46 -13.57
CA ARG A 91 -20.89 13.63 -13.70
C ARG A 91 -21.24 13.02 -12.35
N CYS A 92 -22.03 13.74 -11.57
CA CYS A 92 -22.49 13.28 -10.26
C CYS A 92 -23.77 12.45 -10.37
N PHE A 93 -23.75 11.23 -9.84
CA PHE A 93 -24.93 10.37 -9.68
C PHE A 93 -25.12 10.06 -8.19
N THR A 94 -26.36 10.15 -7.71
CA THR A 94 -26.71 9.84 -6.32
C THR A 94 -27.66 8.64 -6.29
N THR A 95 -27.39 7.65 -5.45
CA THR A 95 -28.25 6.46 -5.28
C THR A 95 -28.31 6.10 -3.80
N ASN A 96 -29.51 5.80 -3.30
CA ASN A 96 -29.71 5.38 -1.91
C ASN A 96 -29.32 3.91 -1.73
N HIS A 97 -28.57 3.59 -0.66
CA HIS A 97 -28.15 2.23 -0.32
C HIS A 97 -28.73 1.76 1.03
N LYS A 98 -28.83 0.45 1.26
CA LYS A 98 -29.27 -0.16 2.54
C LYS A 98 -28.13 -0.82 3.32
N PHE A 99 -26.89 -0.36 3.17
CA PHE A 99 -25.74 -0.93 3.88
C PHE A 99 -25.75 -0.53 5.37
N HIS A 100 -25.33 -1.46 6.24
CA HIS A 100 -25.12 -1.17 7.66
C HIS A 100 -23.77 -0.47 7.87
N VAL A 101 -23.75 0.58 8.70
CA VAL A 101 -22.53 1.34 9.00
C VAL A 101 -21.68 0.60 10.03
N GLY A 102 -20.49 0.14 9.63
CA GLY A 102 -19.50 -0.48 10.52
C GLY A 102 -18.67 0.56 11.29
N ARG A 103 -18.15 0.17 12.47
CA ARG A 103 -17.20 0.99 13.24
C ARG A 103 -15.77 0.88 12.66
N SER A 104 -14.96 1.92 12.79
CA SER A 104 -13.55 1.89 12.35
C SER A 104 -12.74 0.84 13.12
N ILE A 105 -11.91 0.09 12.39
CA ILE A 105 -11.04 -0.97 12.95
C ILE A 105 -9.71 -0.39 13.45
N HIS A 106 -9.28 0.76 12.93
CA HIS A 106 -8.01 1.40 13.28
C HIS A 106 -8.23 2.55 14.26
N THR A 107 -8.38 2.23 15.55
CA THR A 107 -8.69 3.21 16.62
C THR A 107 -7.44 3.92 17.18
N GLY A 108 -6.25 3.71 16.60
CA GLY A 108 -5.02 4.40 17.00
C GLY A 108 -4.51 4.04 18.40
N ASN A 109 -5.11 3.04 19.05
CA ASN A 109 -4.85 2.71 20.44
C ASN A 109 -3.83 1.58 20.56
N TYR A 110 -2.66 1.79 19.96
CA TYR A 110 -1.58 0.79 19.91
C TYR A 110 -0.97 0.54 21.31
N ASP A 111 -0.95 1.56 22.17
CA ASP A 111 -0.33 1.50 23.51
C ASP A 111 -1.27 0.97 24.60
N GLN A 112 -2.59 0.92 24.36
CA GLN A 112 -3.56 0.38 25.33
C GLN A 112 -3.83 -1.10 25.03
N GLY A 113 -2.91 -1.96 25.47
CA GLY A 113 -3.09 -3.40 25.52
C GLY A 113 -4.23 -3.78 26.47
N LEU A 114 -5.48 -3.75 25.99
CA LEU A 114 -6.65 -4.30 26.69
C LEU A 114 -7.07 -5.68 26.16
N LEU A 115 -6.21 -6.36 25.38
CA LEU A 115 -6.48 -7.70 24.83
C LEU A 115 -5.37 -8.74 25.08
N TYR A 116 -4.55 -8.52 26.10
CA TYR A 116 -3.89 -9.63 26.81
C TYR A 116 -4.31 -9.53 28.27
N GLN A 117 -5.53 -9.96 28.58
CA GLN A 117 -5.78 -10.48 29.92
C GLN A 117 -5.28 -11.93 29.92
N PRO A 118 -4.27 -12.29 30.73
CA PRO A 118 -4.00 -13.70 30.96
C PRO A 118 -5.27 -14.30 31.57
N SER A 119 -5.74 -15.38 30.94
CA SER A 119 -6.86 -16.20 31.43
C SER A 119 -6.63 -16.46 32.92
N SER A 120 -7.64 -16.12 33.73
CA SER A 120 -7.72 -16.42 35.15
C SER A 120 -7.22 -17.84 35.42
N THR A 121 -5.97 -17.97 35.84
CA THR A 121 -5.47 -19.25 36.32
C THR A 121 -6.01 -19.36 37.73
N SER A 122 -7.04 -20.20 37.86
CA SER A 122 -7.58 -20.68 39.12
C SER A 122 -6.44 -21.05 40.08
N GLU A 123 -6.39 -20.37 41.22
CA GLU A 123 -5.97 -20.87 42.53
C GLU A 123 -4.98 -22.06 42.50
N ILE A 124 -3.68 -21.79 42.44
CA ILE A 124 -2.66 -22.76 42.85
C ILE A 124 -1.82 -22.12 43.97
N PRO A 125 -1.74 -22.72 45.17
CA PRO A 125 -1.00 -22.15 46.29
C PRO A 125 0.50 -22.04 46.01
N PRO A 126 1.19 -21.04 46.57
CA PRO A 126 2.59 -20.71 46.24
C PRO A 126 3.64 -21.76 46.65
N GLU A 127 3.24 -22.84 47.35
CA GLU A 127 4.19 -23.83 47.88
C GLU A 127 4.66 -24.87 46.85
N THR A 128 3.89 -25.11 45.78
CA THR A 128 4.30 -26.05 44.72
C THR A 128 5.32 -25.46 43.74
N PHE A 129 5.42 -24.12 43.67
CA PHE A 129 6.31 -23.44 42.72
C PHE A 129 7.79 -23.50 43.14
N PHE A 130 8.07 -23.47 44.45
CA PHE A 130 9.45 -23.57 44.95
C PHE A 130 10.02 -24.98 44.82
N LYS A 131 9.19 -26.02 44.97
CA LYS A 131 9.64 -27.42 44.84
C LYS A 131 10.04 -27.78 43.40
N TYR A 132 9.34 -27.25 42.41
CA TYR A 132 9.64 -27.50 41.00
C TYR A 132 10.95 -26.84 40.55
N LYS A 133 11.26 -25.63 41.05
CA LYS A 133 12.54 -24.97 40.73
C LYS A 133 13.75 -25.69 41.35
N SER A 134 13.59 -26.30 42.53
CA SER A 134 14.65 -27.10 43.14
C SER A 134 14.92 -28.43 42.43
N SER A 135 13.92 -29.05 41.78
CA SER A 135 14.12 -30.32 41.07
C SER A 135 14.74 -30.15 39.68
N VAL A 136 14.55 -29.00 39.02
CA VAL A 136 15.03 -28.78 37.64
C VAL A 136 16.51 -28.37 37.59
N SER A 137 17.10 -27.91 38.70
CA SER A 137 18.53 -27.51 38.74
C SER A 137 19.54 -28.67 38.78
N SER A 138 19.10 -29.93 38.89
CA SER A 138 20.02 -31.08 39.11
C SER A 138 20.22 -32.00 37.91
N HIS A 139 19.58 -31.75 36.76
CA HIS A 139 19.70 -32.61 35.58
C HIS A 139 19.99 -31.80 34.31
N GLU A 140 21.22 -31.31 34.17
CA GLU A 140 21.90 -31.19 32.87
C GLU A 140 23.40 -30.91 33.09
N LEU A 141 24.10 -31.94 33.57
CA LEU A 141 25.53 -32.16 33.35
C LEU A 141 25.70 -33.67 33.16
N VAL A 142 25.95 -34.09 31.92
CA VAL A 142 26.78 -35.24 31.50
C VAL A 142 26.48 -35.60 30.04
N ASN A 143 27.58 -35.64 29.26
CA ASN A 143 27.82 -36.13 27.90
C ASN A 143 27.47 -35.22 26.71
#